data_AF-A0A3G8LX62-F1
#
_entry.id   AF-A0A3G8LX62-F1
#
_cell.length_a   1.000
_cell.length_b   1.000
_cell.length_c   1.000
_cell.angle_alpha   90.00
_cell.angle_beta   90.00
_cell.angle_gamma   90.00
#
_symmetry.space_group_name_H-M   'P 1'
#
loop_
_entity.id
_entity.type
_entity.pdbx_description
1 polymer ?
#
loop_
_entity_poly.entity_id
_entity_poly.type
_entity_poly.pdbx_seq_one_letter_code
_entity_poly.pdbx_strand_id
1 'polypeptide(L)'
;MSLQQKTLLTAKELSPLIKFNPDYINSKLKDKVFFEGIHYIRPFGCRKIFYVWEQIEKELYQQTNYQAQKFIIPMAKGGVCHG
;
A
#
# COMPACT_ATOMS: atom_id res chain seq x y z
N MET A 1 -19.25 12.79 18.05
CA MET A 1 -18.63 11.68 17.31
C MET A 1 -18.54 12.05 15.84
N SER A 2 -17.35 12.29 15.30
CA SER A 2 -17.20 12.41 13.84
C SER A 2 -17.42 11.03 13.22
N LEU A 3 -18.51 10.86 12.47
CA LEU A 3 -18.67 9.71 11.59
C LEU A 3 -17.69 9.90 10.45
N GLN A 4 -16.47 9.38 10.60
CA GLN A 4 -15.56 9.26 9.48
C GLN A 4 -16.21 8.31 8.48
N GLN A 5 -16.78 8.89 7.42
CA GLN A 5 -17.29 8.11 6.29
C GLN A 5 -16.09 7.39 5.68
N LYS A 6 -16.12 6.05 5.72
CA LYS A 6 -15.10 5.20 5.11
C LYS A 6 -15.67 4.67 3.81
N THR A 7 -15.03 5.01 2.71
CA THR A 7 -15.46 4.61 1.38
C THR A 7 -15.01 3.16 1.15
N LEU A 8 -15.98 2.24 1.17
CA LEU A 8 -15.74 0.83 0.90
C LEU A 8 -15.84 0.57 -0.59
N LEU A 9 -14.73 0.15 -1.19
CA LEU A 9 -14.61 -0.09 -2.62
C LEU A 9 -14.31 -1.56 -2.89
N THR A 10 -14.84 -2.09 -3.98
CA THR A 10 -14.38 -3.35 -4.55
C THR A 10 -13.07 -3.13 -5.31
N ALA A 11 -12.33 -4.21 -5.61
CA ALA A 11 -11.11 -4.11 -6.42
C ALA A 11 -11.35 -3.47 -7.80
N LYS A 12 -12.55 -3.65 -8.37
CA LYS A 12 -12.96 -3.05 -9.66
C LYS A 12 -13.15 -1.54 -9.57
N GLU A 13 -13.68 -1.05 -8.45
CA GLU A 13 -13.88 0.39 -8.22
C GLU A 13 -12.58 1.06 -7.74
N LEU A 14 -11.73 0.34 -7.01
CA LEU A 14 -10.42 0.83 -6.57
C LEU A 14 -9.45 0.96 -7.74
N SER A 15 -9.50 0.03 -8.69
CA SER A 15 -8.62 -0.02 -9.87
C SER A 15 -8.43 1.31 -10.60
N PRO A 16 -9.48 2.04 -11.02
CA PRO A 16 -9.32 3.33 -11.69
C PRO A 16 -8.69 4.41 -10.80
N LEU A 17 -8.85 4.35 -9.47
CA LEU A 17 -8.30 5.33 -8.53
C LEU A 17 -6.79 5.20 -8.40
N ILE A 18 -6.30 3.98 -8.15
CA ILE A 18 -4.86 3.71 -7.96
C ILE A 18 -4.15 3.30 -9.26
N LYS A 19 -4.90 3.21 -10.37
CA LYS A 19 -4.42 2.84 -11.72
C LYS A 19 -3.78 1.45 -11.81
N PHE A 20 -4.24 0.51 -10.99
CA PHE A 20 -3.81 -0.90 -11.03
C PHE A 20 -4.94 -1.82 -11.51
N ASN A 21 -4.60 -2.95 -12.11
CA ASN A 21 -5.59 -3.97 -12.50
C ASN A 21 -6.21 -4.63 -11.24
N PRO A 22 -7.55 -4.86 -11.18
CA PRO A 22 -8.20 -5.57 -10.07
C PRO A 22 -7.54 -6.89 -9.67
N ASP A 23 -7.04 -7.68 -10.63
CA ASP A 23 -6.39 -8.96 -10.35
C ASP A 23 -5.05 -8.77 -9.63
N TYR A 24 -4.30 -7.74 -10.02
CA TYR A 24 -3.05 -7.37 -9.38
C TYR A 24 -3.28 -6.88 -7.95
N ILE A 25 -4.36 -6.12 -7.74
CA ILE A 25 -4.77 -5.66 -6.41
C ILE A 25 -5.02 -6.86 -5.49
N ASN A 26 -5.81 -7.84 -5.92
CA ASN A 26 -6.19 -8.98 -5.08
C ASN A 26 -5.08 -10.01 -4.83
N SER A 27 -4.21 -10.21 -5.82
CA SER A 27 -3.18 -11.27 -5.78
C SER A 27 -1.79 -10.78 -5.33
N LYS A 28 -1.46 -9.50 -5.56
CA LYS A 28 -0.13 -8.96 -5.25
C LYS A 28 -0.19 -7.89 -4.18
N LEU A 29 -1.00 -6.84 -4.35
CA LEU A 29 -1.03 -5.73 -3.40
C LEU A 29 -1.67 -6.13 -2.08
N LYS A 30 -2.73 -6.95 -2.11
CA LYS A 30 -3.42 -7.45 -0.93
C LYS A 30 -2.49 -8.15 0.08
N ASP A 31 -1.50 -8.91 -0.40
CA ASP A 31 -0.61 -9.70 0.46
C ASP A 31 0.71 -8.99 0.78
N LYS A 32 1.10 -7.97 -0.01
CA LYS A 32 2.39 -7.27 0.14
C LYS A 32 2.29 -5.91 0.80
N VAL A 33 1.20 -5.18 0.54
CA VAL A 33 1.07 -3.76 0.87
C VAL A 33 -0.15 -3.52 1.76
N PHE A 34 -1.27 -4.19 1.47
CA PHE A 34 -2.50 -4.01 2.23
C PHE A 34 -2.58 -4.98 3.40
N PHE A 35 -3.17 -4.53 4.50
CA PHE A 35 -3.31 -5.30 5.73
C PHE A 35 -4.78 -5.45 6.07
N GLU A 36 -5.16 -6.63 6.53
CA GLU A 36 -6.53 -6.93 6.95
C GLU A 36 -6.92 -6.09 8.17
N GLY A 37 -8.15 -5.58 8.18
CA GLY A 37 -8.67 -4.72 9.25
C GLY A 37 -8.26 -3.25 9.13
N ILE A 38 -7.24 -2.94 8.31
CA ILE A 38 -6.78 -1.57 8.05
C ILE A 38 -7.15 -1.16 6.63
N HIS A 39 -6.52 -1.79 5.64
CA HIS A 39 -6.64 -1.44 4.22
C HIS A 39 -7.80 -2.16 3.54
N TYR A 40 -8.12 -3.37 4.00
CA TYR A 40 -9.24 -4.13 3.49
C TYR A 40 -9.97 -4.87 4.61
N ILE A 41 -11.23 -5.19 4.37
CA ILE A 41 -12.08 -5.98 5.24
C ILE A 41 -12.71 -7.14 4.46
N ARG A 42 -12.93 -8.25 5.16
CA ARG A 42 -13.70 -9.40 4.68
C ARG A 42 -15.00 -9.50 5.46
N PRO A 43 -16.08 -8.83 5.00
CA PRO A 43 -17.33 -8.85 5.74
C PRO A 43 -18.00 -10.22 5.66
N PHE A 44 -18.69 -10.59 6.75
CA PHE A 44 -19.57 -11.75 6.87
C PHE A 44 -18.92 -13.11 6.58
N GLY A 45 -17.59 -13.24 6.73
CA GLY A 45 -16.88 -14.50 6.46
C GLY A 45 -16.90 -14.93 4.98
N CYS A 46 -17.33 -14.03 4.09
CA CYS A 46 -17.41 -14.30 2.67
C CYS A 46 -16.05 -14.13 1.98
N ARG A 47 -15.93 -14.71 0.78
CA ARG A 47 -14.78 -14.52 -0.12
C ARG A 47 -14.65 -13.09 -0.67
N LYS A 48 -15.68 -12.25 -0.50
CA LYS A 48 -15.70 -10.90 -1.03
C LYS A 48 -14.87 -9.98 -0.14
N ILE A 49 -13.98 -9.21 -0.76
CA ILE A 49 -13.08 -8.28 -0.09
C ILE A 49 -13.51 -6.87 -0.46
N PHE A 50 -13.58 -6.00 0.55
CA PHE A 50 -13.74 -4.56 0.36
C PHE A 50 -12.51 -3.83 0.85
N TYR A 51 -12.15 -2.77 0.15
CA TYR A 51 -11.00 -1.93 0.41
C TYR A 51 -11.46 -0.60 0.97
N VAL A 52 -10.72 -0.06 1.95
CA VAL A 52 -10.98 1.25 2.56
C VAL A 52 -10.11 2.29 1.86
N TRP A 53 -10.72 3.14 1.04
CA TRP A 53 -9.99 4.11 0.21
C TRP A 53 -9.05 4.99 1.05
N GLU A 54 -9.55 5.53 2.17
CA GLU A 54 -8.84 6.53 2.96
C GLU A 54 -7.56 5.98 3.62
N GLN A 55 -7.53 4.67 3.89
CA GLN A 55 -6.34 4.02 4.44
C GLN A 55 -5.34 3.72 3.34
N ILE A 56 -5.81 3.25 2.18
CA ILE A 56 -4.98 2.96 1.02
C ILE A 56 -4.32 4.23 0.48
N GLU A 57 -5.07 5.33 0.41
CA GLU A 57 -4.54 6.63 0.01
C GLU A 57 -3.38 7.06 0.93
N LYS A 58 -3.56 6.95 2.25
CA LYS A 58 -2.51 7.25 3.22
C LYS A 58 -1.27 6.38 3.03
N GLU A 59 -1.44 5.08 2.85
CA GLU A 59 -0.34 4.14 2.61
C GLU A 59 0.44 4.50 1.35
N LEU A 60 -0.26 4.86 0.26
CA LEU A 60 0.39 5.30 -0.99
C LEU A 60 1.28 6.54 -0.79
N TYR A 61 0.81 7.53 -0.02
CA TYR A 61 1.61 8.72 0.31
C TYR A 61 2.72 8.47 1.35
N GLN A 62 2.60 7.44 2.19
CA GLN A 62 3.65 7.08 3.14
C GLN A 62 4.81 6.33 2.46
N GLN A 63 4.51 5.45 1.50
CA GLN A 63 5.54 4.66 0.81
C GLN A 63 6.48 5.49 -0.07
N THR A 64 5.98 6.57 -0.68
CA THR A 64 6.84 7.51 -1.42
C THR A 64 7.90 8.15 -0.53
N ASN A 65 7.58 8.42 0.74
CA ASN A 65 8.53 8.97 1.71
C ASN A 65 9.56 7.92 2.18
N TYR A 66 9.19 6.65 2.30
CA TYR A 66 10.12 5.57 2.69
C TYR A 66 11.20 5.31 1.62
N GLN A 67 10.84 5.40 0.33
CA GLN A 67 11.80 5.30 -0.78
C GLN A 67 12.84 6.43 -0.74
N ALA A 68 12.43 7.65 -0.39
CA ALA A 68 13.34 8.78 -0.24
C ALA A 68 14.34 8.57 0.93
N GLN A 69 13.90 7.94 2.02
CA GLN A 69 14.76 7.64 3.17
C GLN A 69 15.74 6.49 2.91
N LYS A 70 15.43 5.56 2.00
CA LYS A 70 16.30 4.41 1.68
C LYS A 70 17.44 4.75 0.71
N PHE A 71 17.51 5.99 0.21
CA PHE A 71 18.59 6.48 -0.65
C PHE A 71 19.81 7.00 0.13
N ILE A 72 20.05 6.46 1.33
CA ILE A 72 21.35 6.56 2.01
C ILE A 72 22.18 5.40 1.45
N ILE A 73 22.78 5.59 0.28
CA ILE A 73 23.85 4.70 -0.19
C ILE A 73 25.04 5.02 0.73
N PRO A 74 25.45 4.14 1.65
CA PRO A 74 26.68 4.37 2.38
C PRO A 74 27.78 4.40 1.32
N MET A 75 28.42 5.56 1.15
CA MET A 75 29.54 5.70 0.23
C MET A 75 30.51 4.55 0.52
N ALA A 76 30.81 3.76 -0.51
CA ALA A 76 31.74 2.65 -0.45
C ALA A 76 32.99 3.14 0.28
N LYS A 77 33.29 2.52 1.42
CA LYS A 77 34.41 2.84 2.29
C LYS A 77 35.67 2.89 1.41
N GLY A 78 36.07 4.10 1.02
CA GLY A 78 37.21 4.33 0.14
C GLY A 78 38.45 3.75 0.81
N GLY A 79 38.92 2.62 0.31
CA GLY A 79 40.19 2.05 0.72
C GLY A 79 41.31 2.94 0.20
N VAL A 80 42.22 3.33 1.10
CA VAL A 80 43.45 4.03 0.73
C VAL A 80 44.39 3.01 0.08
N CYS A 81 44.80 3.28 -1.17
CA CYS A 81 45.88 2.54 -1.81
C CYS A 81 47.20 2.90 -1.13
N HIS A 82 47.82 1.95 -0.45
CA HIS A 82 49.25 2.05 -0.11
C HIS A 82 50.03 1.46 -1.27
N GLY A 83 50.94 2.28 -1.83
CA GLY A 83 51.88 1.88 -2.88
C GLY A 83 52.92 0.87 -2.42
#